data_AF-A0A124E242-F1
#
_entry.id   AF-A0A124E242-F1
#
_cell.length_a   1.000
_cell.length_b   1.000
_cell.length_c   1.000
_cell.angle_alpha   90.00
_cell.angle_beta   90.00
_cell.angle_gamma   90.00
#
_symmetry.space_group_name_H-M   'P 1'
#
loop_
_entity.id
_entity.type
_entity.pdbx_description
1 polymer ?
#
loop_
_entity_poly.entity_id
_entity_poly.type
_entity_poly.pdbx_seq_one_letter_code
_entity_poly.pdbx_strand_id
1 'polypeptide(L)'
;MSTAAETLWPIPDDLRGTGRTAAETIRAFLDKHDLMEHGGGGRFYTPEQWADRGEDYGTKSLLVVTHDGGDHARAFNLDYGDHQSHEALQNALGEVGMYVEGCTTWYSAVYRR
;
A
#
# COMPACT_ATOMS: atom_id res chain seq x y z
N MET A 1 -19.55 25.16 4.59
CA MET A 1 -18.54 24.43 5.38
C MET A 1 -18.11 23.24 4.53
N SER A 2 -16.90 23.25 3.98
CA SER A 2 -16.39 22.12 3.18
C SER A 2 -15.95 21.03 4.15
N THR A 3 -16.74 19.98 4.26
CA THR A 3 -16.32 18.71 4.87
C THR A 3 -15.16 18.17 4.04
N ALA A 4 -14.01 17.99 4.68
CA ALA A 4 -12.85 17.35 4.08
C ALA A 4 -13.30 16.05 3.41
N ALA A 5 -12.99 15.88 2.12
CA ALA A 5 -13.13 14.60 1.46
C ALA A 5 -12.35 13.59 2.29
N GLU A 6 -13.04 12.63 2.90
CA GLU A 6 -12.41 11.46 3.49
C GLU A 6 -11.56 10.84 2.39
N THR A 7 -10.25 10.96 2.53
CA THR A 7 -9.33 10.46 1.52
C THR A 7 -9.41 8.94 1.60
N LEU A 8 -9.95 8.27 0.57
CA LEU A 8 -10.11 6.81 0.49
C LEU A 8 -8.85 6.03 0.93
N TRP A 9 -7.68 6.64 0.78
CA TRP A 9 -6.39 6.12 1.24
C TRP A 9 -5.70 7.11 2.19
N PRO A 10 -6.02 7.09 3.49
CA PRO A 10 -5.38 7.97 4.46
C PRO A 10 -3.93 7.53 4.69
N ILE A 11 -3.00 8.48 4.59
CA ILE A 11 -1.58 8.24 4.88
C ILE A 11 -1.33 8.61 6.35
N PRO A 12 -0.77 7.71 7.18
CA PRO A 12 -0.52 8.00 8.59
C PRO A 12 0.35 9.26 8.78
N ASP A 13 -0.04 10.13 9.71
CA ASP A 13 0.65 11.41 9.96
C ASP A 13 2.10 11.21 10.46
N ASP A 14 2.33 10.12 11.18
CA ASP A 14 3.62 9.68 11.71
C ASP A 14 4.50 8.98 10.65
N LEU A 15 3.96 8.65 9.48
CA LEU A 15 4.74 8.12 8.35
C LEU A 15 5.60 9.23 7.73
N ARG A 16 6.91 9.01 7.65
CA ARG A 16 7.90 10.02 7.23
C ARG A 16 8.87 9.49 6.17
N GLY A 17 9.57 10.42 5.51
CA GLY A 17 10.67 10.11 4.59
C GLY A 17 10.24 9.13 3.48
N THR A 18 11.04 8.10 3.26
CA THR A 18 10.81 7.10 2.21
C THR A 18 9.49 6.34 2.36
N GLY A 19 9.03 6.10 3.59
CA GLY A 19 7.73 5.46 3.82
C GLY A 19 6.57 6.32 3.31
N ARG A 20 6.63 7.64 3.54
CA ARG A 20 5.62 8.58 3.02
C ARG A 20 5.66 8.65 1.50
N THR A 21 6.85 8.70 0.91
CA THR A 21 7.02 8.65 -0.55
C THR A 21 6.40 7.37 -1.13
N ALA A 22 6.57 6.21 -0.48
CA ALA A 22 5.94 4.96 -0.91
C ALA A 22 4.40 5.07 -0.90
N ALA A 23 3.83 5.55 0.21
CA ALA A 23 2.38 5.67 0.36
C ALA A 23 1.76 6.65 -0.66
N GLU A 24 2.43 7.78 -0.90
CA GLU A 24 2.04 8.76 -1.92
C GLU A 24 2.13 8.18 -3.33
N THR A 25 3.19 7.42 -3.63
CA THR A 25 3.38 6.74 -4.91
C THR A 25 2.27 5.71 -5.16
N ILE A 26 1.99 4.86 -4.17
CA ILE A 26 0.91 3.86 -4.25
C ILE A 26 -0.43 4.56 -4.43
N ARG A 27 -0.75 5.58 -3.63
CA ARG A 27 -2.03 6.30 -3.74
C ARG A 27 -2.20 6.94 -5.11
N ALA A 28 -1.16 7.59 -5.64
CA ALA A 28 -1.20 8.17 -6.98
C ALA A 28 -1.36 7.11 -8.07
N PHE A 29 -0.73 5.94 -7.91
CA PHE A 29 -0.92 4.79 -8.79
C PHE A 29 -2.37 4.29 -8.76
N LEU A 30 -2.95 4.07 -7.57
CA LEU A 30 -4.31 3.57 -7.45
C LEU A 30 -5.33 4.54 -8.05
N ASP A 31 -5.17 5.85 -7.82
CA ASP A 31 -6.02 6.88 -8.41
C ASP A 31 -5.93 6.90 -9.94
N LYS A 32 -4.71 6.90 -10.48
CA LYS A 32 -4.47 6.90 -11.93
C LYS A 32 -5.06 5.67 -12.64
N HIS A 33 -5.15 4.54 -11.94
CA HIS A 33 -5.58 3.25 -12.51
C HIS A 33 -7.03 2.88 -12.14
N ASP A 34 -7.78 3.79 -11.50
CA ASP A 34 -9.16 3.56 -11.04
C ASP A 34 -9.28 2.33 -10.12
N LEU A 35 -8.33 2.22 -9.19
CA LEU A 35 -8.19 1.13 -8.21
C LEU A 35 -8.44 1.60 -6.77
N MET A 36 -9.09 2.74 -6.57
CA MET A 36 -9.21 3.35 -5.24
C MET A 36 -10.21 2.64 -4.32
N GLU A 37 -11.07 1.77 -4.88
CA GLU A 37 -12.01 0.96 -4.11
C GLU A 37 -11.27 -0.06 -3.25
N HIS A 38 -11.50 0.03 -1.94
CA HIS A 38 -10.73 -0.71 -0.95
C HIS A 38 -11.51 -1.74 -0.15
N GLY A 39 -12.82 -1.89 -0.39
CA GLY A 39 -13.70 -2.72 0.41
C GLY A 39 -13.52 -2.46 1.91
N GLY A 40 -13.32 -3.53 2.67
CA GLY A 40 -12.98 -3.47 4.11
C GLY A 40 -11.49 -3.49 4.42
N GLY A 41 -10.61 -3.57 3.41
CA GLY A 41 -9.22 -3.99 3.59
C GLY A 41 -8.14 -2.94 3.38
N GLY A 42 -8.35 -1.91 2.56
CA GLY A 42 -7.27 -0.99 2.15
C GLY A 42 -6.86 0.01 3.22
N ARG A 43 -5.65 -0.14 3.76
CA ARG A 43 -5.07 0.80 4.72
C ARG A 43 -3.55 0.79 4.70
N PHE A 44 -2.97 1.96 4.94
CA PHE A 44 -1.55 2.15 5.19
C PHE A 44 -1.22 2.12 6.68
N TYR A 45 -0.11 1.47 7.03
CA TYR A 45 0.43 1.41 8.39
C TYR A 45 1.91 1.77 8.39
N THR A 46 2.34 2.50 9.42
CA THR A 46 3.76 2.52 9.76
C THR A 46 4.19 1.14 10.27
N PRO A 47 5.47 0.77 10.18
CA PRO A 47 5.96 -0.48 10.78
C PRO A 47 5.72 -0.55 12.28
N GLU A 48 5.76 0.59 12.98
CA GLU A 48 5.43 0.70 14.41
C GLU A 48 3.96 0.41 14.67
N GLN A 49 3.03 1.05 13.93
CA GLN A 49 1.60 0.78 14.06
C GLN A 49 1.26 -0.69 13.75
N TRP A 50 2.00 -1.28 12.82
CA TRP A 50 1.87 -2.69 12.46
C TRP A 50 2.34 -3.62 13.58
N ALA A 51 3.49 -3.32 14.19
CA ALA A 51 3.98 -4.03 15.36
C ALA A 51 3.04 -3.88 16.57
N ASP A 52 2.52 -2.67 16.82
CA ASP A 52 1.58 -2.38 17.91
C ASP A 52 0.25 -3.14 17.76
N ARG A 53 -0.14 -3.47 16.53
CA ARG A 53 -1.29 -4.34 16.23
C ARG A 53 -1.03 -5.82 16.62
N GLY A 54 0.23 -6.20 16.85
CA GLY A 54 0.63 -7.56 17.22
C GLY A 54 1.09 -8.42 16.05
N GLU A 55 1.40 -7.83 14.90
CA GLU A 55 1.88 -8.55 13.72
C GLU A 55 3.41 -8.71 13.75
N ASP A 56 3.91 -9.93 13.52
CA ASP A 56 5.35 -10.23 13.64
C ASP A 56 6.17 -9.87 12.38
N TYR A 57 5.53 -9.87 11.21
CA TYR A 57 6.17 -9.69 9.90
C TYR A 57 5.85 -8.31 9.31
N GLY A 58 6.74 -7.78 8.46
CA GLY A 58 6.58 -6.42 7.90
C GLY A 58 6.97 -5.28 8.83
N THR A 59 7.34 -5.57 10.09
CA THR A 59 7.76 -4.58 11.11
C THR A 59 9.10 -3.89 10.82
N LYS A 60 9.85 -4.38 9.83
CA LYS A 60 11.11 -3.77 9.36
C LYS A 60 10.99 -3.13 7.97
N SER A 61 9.77 -3.01 7.46
CA SER A 61 9.48 -2.38 6.18
C SER A 61 9.52 -0.85 6.27
N LEU A 62 9.29 -0.17 5.16
CA LEU A 62 9.05 1.28 5.12
C LEU A 62 7.58 1.63 5.33
N LEU A 63 6.69 0.71 4.95
CA LEU A 63 5.25 0.88 4.87
C LEU A 63 4.62 -0.52 4.78
N VAL A 64 3.51 -0.72 5.48
CA VAL A 64 2.63 -1.87 5.27
C VAL A 64 1.33 -1.41 4.61
N VAL A 65 0.85 -2.20 3.66
CA VAL A 65 -0.41 -1.99 2.94
C VAL A 65 -1.28 -3.22 3.13
N THR A 66 -2.43 -3.09 3.76
CA THR A 66 -3.46 -4.15 3.77
C THR A 66 -4.29 -4.06 2.50
N HIS A 67 -4.68 -5.22 1.96
CA HIS A 67 -5.41 -5.36 0.70
C HIS A 67 -6.36 -6.56 0.68
N ASP A 68 -7.07 -6.75 1.79
CA ASP A 68 -8.07 -7.81 1.95
C ASP A 68 -9.35 -7.51 1.15
N GLY A 69 -9.29 -7.77 -0.16
CA GLY A 69 -10.38 -7.50 -1.11
C GLY A 69 -10.34 -6.09 -1.72
N GLY A 70 -11.37 -5.79 -2.50
CA GLY A 70 -11.48 -4.54 -3.28
C GLY A 70 -10.61 -4.52 -4.54
N ASP A 71 -10.83 -3.52 -5.39
CA ASP A 71 -10.18 -3.47 -6.71
C ASP A 71 -8.66 -3.32 -6.62
N HIS A 72 -8.15 -2.58 -5.63
CA HIS A 72 -6.71 -2.42 -5.40
C HIS A 72 -5.97 -3.74 -5.13
N ALA A 73 -6.63 -4.76 -4.56
CA ALA A 73 -5.97 -6.00 -4.17
C ALA A 73 -5.25 -6.68 -5.33
N ARG A 74 -5.76 -6.55 -6.56
CA ARG A 74 -5.15 -7.11 -7.76
C ARG A 74 -3.77 -6.52 -8.11
N ALA A 75 -3.45 -5.32 -7.62
CA ALA A 75 -2.12 -4.73 -7.78
C ALA A 75 -1.09 -5.31 -6.78
N PHE A 76 -1.53 -5.88 -5.67
CA PHE A 76 -0.65 -6.36 -4.59
C PHE A 76 -0.59 -7.88 -4.50
N ASN A 77 -1.70 -8.56 -4.72
CA ASN A 77 -1.86 -9.99 -4.57
C ASN A 77 -1.92 -10.70 -5.93
N LEU A 78 -0.90 -11.50 -6.24
CA LEU A 78 -0.79 -12.26 -7.48
C LEU A 78 -1.86 -13.34 -7.64
N ASP A 79 -2.52 -13.78 -6.57
CA ASP A 79 -3.62 -14.76 -6.64
C ASP A 79 -4.84 -14.21 -7.39
N TYR A 80 -4.96 -12.89 -7.53
CA TYR A 80 -5.99 -12.24 -8.36
C TYR A 80 -5.68 -12.34 -9.87
N GLY A 81 -4.49 -12.81 -10.26
CA GLY A 81 -4.10 -13.08 -11.65
C GLY A 81 -3.79 -11.83 -12.50
N ASP A 82 -3.95 -10.63 -11.96
CA ASP A 82 -3.65 -9.37 -12.66
C ASP A 82 -2.16 -8.99 -12.54
N HIS A 83 -1.33 -9.80 -13.21
CA HIS A 83 0.12 -9.59 -13.27
C HIS A 83 0.48 -8.21 -13.86
N GLN A 84 -0.35 -7.67 -14.76
CA GLN A 84 -0.10 -6.38 -15.39
C GLN A 84 -0.22 -5.23 -14.38
N SER A 85 -1.27 -5.22 -13.55
CA SER A 85 -1.41 -4.22 -12.48
C SER A 85 -0.28 -4.35 -11.45
N HIS A 86 0.11 -5.59 -11.11
CA HIS A 86 1.21 -5.83 -10.19
C HIS A 86 2.55 -5.30 -10.73
N GLU A 87 2.91 -5.62 -11.97
CA GLU A 87 4.14 -5.13 -12.61
C GLU A 87 4.13 -3.60 -12.74
N ALA A 88 2.98 -3.01 -13.08
CA ALA A 88 2.85 -1.56 -13.16
C ALA A 88 3.09 -0.87 -11.81
N LEU A 89 2.59 -1.44 -10.71
CA LEU A 89 2.86 -0.96 -9.36
C LEU A 89 4.34 -1.11 -8.99
N GLN A 90 4.94 -2.26 -9.30
CA GLN A 90 6.37 -2.50 -9.05
C GLN A 90 7.25 -1.51 -9.81
N ASN A 91 6.90 -1.17 -11.05
CA ASN A 91 7.61 -0.16 -11.83
C ASN A 91 7.47 1.23 -11.21
N ALA A 92 6.26 1.63 -10.80
CA ALA A 92 6.03 2.93 -10.15
C ALA A 92 6.84 3.09 -8.86
N LEU A 93 6.90 2.06 -8.02
CA LEU A 93 7.76 2.06 -6.83
C LEU A 93 9.25 1.98 -7.18
N GLY A 94 9.60 1.26 -8.24
CA GLY A 94 10.97 1.14 -8.73
C GLY A 94 11.57 2.48 -9.15
N GLU A 95 10.79 3.36 -9.76
CA GLU A 95 11.20 4.73 -10.15
C GLU A 95 11.65 5.58 -8.94
N VAL A 96 11.13 5.28 -7.75
CA VAL A 96 11.49 5.93 -6.48
C VAL A 96 12.39 5.06 -5.59
N GLY A 97 13.00 4.00 -6.16
CA GLY A 97 13.98 3.14 -5.48
C GLY A 97 13.39 2.19 -4.44
N MET A 98 12.14 1.76 -4.64
CA MET A 98 11.40 0.89 -3.72
C MET A 98 10.80 -0.30 -4.46
N TYR A 99 10.35 -1.31 -3.72
CA TYR A 99 9.56 -2.42 -4.25
C TYR A 99 8.53 -2.86 -3.22
N VAL A 100 7.44 -3.48 -3.70
CA VAL A 100 6.42 -4.09 -2.84
C VAL A 100 6.61 -5.61 -2.82
N GLU A 101 6.55 -6.20 -1.64
CA GLU A 101 6.60 -7.63 -1.41
C GLU A 101 5.23 -8.11 -0.92
N GLY A 102 4.66 -9.12 -1.57
CA GLY A 102 3.53 -9.84 -1.02
C GLY A 102 3.97 -10.65 0.20
N CYS A 103 3.36 -10.41 1.36
CA CYS A 103 3.69 -11.15 2.57
C CYS A 103 2.70 -12.31 2.75
N THR A 104 1.43 -11.98 2.95
CA THR A 104 0.34 -12.95 2.94
C THR A 104 -0.72 -12.50 1.93
N THR A 105 -1.79 -13.26 1.78
CA THR A 105 -2.85 -12.97 0.80
C THR A 105 -3.61 -11.67 1.07
N TRP A 106 -3.44 -11.05 2.25
CA TRP A 106 -4.21 -9.88 2.68
C TRP A 106 -3.37 -8.63 3.01
N TYR A 107 -2.02 -8.72 2.92
CA TYR A 107 -1.16 -7.54 3.06
C TYR A 107 0.20 -7.69 2.36
N SER A 108 0.79 -6.53 2.08
CA SER A 108 2.12 -6.37 1.50
C SER A 108 2.97 -5.39 2.30
N ALA A 109 4.28 -5.56 2.20
CA ALA A 109 5.27 -4.67 2.80
C ALA A 109 6.12 -3.99 1.71
N VAL A 110 6.47 -2.72 1.92
CA VAL A 110 7.32 -1.97 0.99
C VAL A 110 8.73 -1.84 1.55
N TYR A 111 9.73 -2.09 0.72
CA TYR A 111 11.14 -2.01 1.08
C TYR A 111 11.93 -1.14 0.10
N ARG A 112 13.15 -0.77 0.50
CA ARG A 112 14.12 -0.15 -0.41
C ARG A 112 14.66 -1.19 -1.38
N ARG A 113 14.88 -0.76 -2.63
CA ARG A 113 15.58 -1.55 -3.64
C ARG A 113 17.10 -1.48 -3.48
#